data_AF-A0A0B5BDD6-F1
#
_entry.id   AF-A0A0B5BDD6-F1
#
_cell.length_a   1.000
_cell.length_b   1.000
_cell.length_c   1.000
_cell.angle_alpha   90.00
_cell.angle_beta   90.00
_cell.angle_gamma   90.00
#
_symmetry.space_group_name_H-M   'P 1'
#
loop_
_entity.id
_entity.type
_entity.pdbx_description
1 polymer ?
#
loop_
_entity_poly.entity_id
_entity_poly.type
_entity_poly.pdbx_seq_one_letter_code
_entity_poly.pdbx_strand_id
1 'polypeptide(L)'
;MTTYPTILAILRDDADRYLWQRDLASIPGTLTAVARAPLTASIREACEAVPHPRFILLSARFYPNEASDVIETIREYHAAVEILLVSPADDPFPAVAPLFRDGIRNLVVAPVPPGEGDGRRESPLRIAVASLGDNAGDRVSTCLMPGTAIHEFALSSSDDKEALIARLERTVNGTTAEAEFLRQRAALVADEMIENSLSGAPRDSGGGRLFHKGESRSMLPGEKIAFRFGFDGETLAMEVADGWGSLRPEEVIEHFSRNRDREGLPPTDGGLGLFLIWRFIDHLHVSITPGQETVVSGHVKLAPPGDLPDAKGFHITAWRDCA
;
A
#
# COMPACT_ATOMS: atom_id res chain seq x y z
N MET A 1 27.16 16.27 -9.20
CA MET A 1 26.90 15.16 -8.26
C MET A 1 25.42 15.21 -7.96
N THR A 2 24.66 14.20 -8.34
CA THR A 2 23.24 14.06 -7.94
C THR A 2 23.21 13.76 -6.45
N THR A 3 22.79 14.73 -5.64
CA THR A 3 22.55 14.52 -4.21
C THR A 3 21.24 13.75 -4.07
N TYR A 4 21.34 12.48 -3.68
CA TYR A 4 20.15 11.69 -3.34
C TYR A 4 19.50 12.29 -2.09
N PRO A 5 18.15 12.35 -2.04
CA PRO A 5 17.46 12.75 -0.82
C PRO A 5 17.81 11.79 0.31
N THR A 6 18.10 12.34 1.49
CA THR A 6 18.51 11.54 2.65
C THR A 6 17.30 10.82 3.26
N ILE A 7 17.44 9.53 3.53
CA ILE A 7 16.47 8.71 4.24
C ILE A 7 17.08 8.35 5.59
N LEU A 8 16.38 8.61 6.69
CA LEU A 8 16.83 8.21 8.02
C LEU A 8 16.13 6.92 8.43
N ALA A 9 16.88 5.84 8.62
CA ALA A 9 16.40 4.56 9.10
C ALA A 9 16.73 4.39 10.59
N ILE A 10 15.70 4.31 11.44
CA ILE A 10 15.81 4.14 12.89
C ILE A 10 15.38 2.70 13.23
N LEU A 11 16.35 1.89 13.64
CA LEU A 11 16.19 0.47 13.91
C LEU A 11 16.29 0.17 15.40
N ARG A 12 15.59 -0.87 15.87
CA ARG A 12 15.46 -1.20 17.30
C ARG A 12 16.79 -1.51 17.95
N ASP A 13 17.53 -2.41 17.33
CA ASP A 13 18.74 -3.02 17.84
C ASP A 13 19.59 -3.57 16.67
N ASP A 14 20.68 -4.27 17.00
CA ASP A 14 21.55 -4.88 15.99
C ASP A 14 20.88 -6.05 15.26
N ALA A 15 19.85 -6.69 15.83
CA ALA A 15 19.10 -7.76 15.16
C ALA A 15 18.22 -7.18 14.05
N ASP A 16 17.53 -6.07 14.32
CA ASP A 16 16.83 -5.29 13.28
C ASP A 16 17.79 -4.83 12.19
N ARG A 17 18.95 -4.30 12.59
CA ARG A 17 19.97 -3.87 11.64
C ARG A 17 20.38 -5.01 10.72
N TYR A 18 20.67 -6.18 11.28
CA TYR A 18 21.05 -7.35 10.49
C TYR A 18 19.94 -7.76 9.51
N LEU A 19 18.69 -7.81 9.98
CA LEU A 19 17.54 -8.19 9.17
C LEU A 19 17.36 -7.26 7.95
N TRP A 20 17.45 -5.95 8.15
CA TRP A 20 17.20 -4.96 7.10
C TRP A 20 18.46 -4.55 6.33
N GLN A 21 19.65 -5.01 6.72
CA GLN A 21 20.94 -4.53 6.16
C GLN A 21 20.99 -4.66 4.64
N ARG A 22 20.58 -5.81 4.11
CA ARG A 22 20.63 -6.08 2.67
C ARG A 22 19.74 -5.12 1.88
N ASP A 23 18.52 -4.91 2.35
CA ASP A 23 17.55 -4.07 1.65
C ASP A 23 17.92 -2.59 1.78
N LEU A 24 18.31 -2.12 2.97
CA LEU A 24 18.76 -0.75 3.20
C LEU A 24 20.02 -0.39 2.41
N ALA A 25 20.98 -1.33 2.29
CA ALA A 25 22.19 -1.12 1.50
C ALA A 25 21.92 -0.89 0.00
N SER A 26 20.76 -1.36 -0.49
CA SER A 26 20.35 -1.18 -1.88
C SER A 26 19.62 0.15 -2.16
N ILE A 27 19.34 0.93 -1.12
CA ILE A 27 18.56 2.18 -1.19
C ILE A 27 19.50 3.38 -1.03
N PRO A 28 19.78 4.13 -2.12
CA PRO A 28 20.67 5.29 -2.07
C PRO A 28 20.19 6.37 -1.09
N GLY A 29 21.12 6.99 -0.37
CA GLY A 29 20.81 8.09 0.56
C GLY A 29 20.35 7.63 1.95
N THR A 30 20.31 6.33 2.22
CA THR A 30 19.92 5.80 3.53
C THR A 30 21.03 5.96 4.58
N LEU A 31 20.71 6.61 5.70
CA LEU A 31 21.51 6.67 6.91
C LEU A 31 20.82 5.83 8.00
N THR A 32 21.54 4.87 8.57
CA THR A 32 21.00 3.97 9.60
C THR A 32 21.46 4.37 10.99
N ALA A 33 20.51 4.53 11.91
CA ALA A 33 20.73 4.66 13.34
C ALA A 33 20.11 3.45 14.06
N VAL A 34 20.86 2.87 15.00
CA VAL A 34 20.36 1.81 15.89
C VAL A 34 20.10 2.45 17.25
N ALA A 35 18.86 2.41 17.72
CA ALA A 35 18.52 3.06 18.98
C ALA A 35 19.18 2.35 20.16
N ARG A 36 19.73 3.13 21.09
CA ARG A 36 20.28 2.63 22.35
C ARG A 36 19.49 3.20 23.52
N ALA A 37 19.52 2.51 24.66
CA ALA A 37 18.90 3.03 25.87
C ALA A 37 19.67 4.27 26.40
N PRO A 38 18.98 5.34 26.82
CA PRO A 38 17.52 5.52 26.75
C PRO A 38 17.04 5.89 25.33
N LEU A 39 15.95 5.26 24.88
CA LEU A 39 15.50 5.26 23.48
C LEU A 39 15.19 6.64 22.94
N THR A 40 14.43 7.43 23.68
CA THR A 40 14.05 8.80 23.30
C THR A 40 15.28 9.67 23.03
N ALA A 41 16.35 9.53 23.83
CA ALA A 41 17.59 10.29 23.63
C ALA A 41 18.33 9.84 22.36
N SER A 42 18.37 8.54 22.09
CA SER A 42 19.01 8.01 20.89
C SER A 42 18.26 8.38 19.60
N ILE A 43 16.93 8.44 19.65
CA ILE A 43 16.08 8.88 18.52
C ILE A 43 16.26 10.38 18.28
N ARG A 44 16.34 11.16 19.35
CA ARG A 44 16.65 12.60 19.29
C ARG A 44 17.98 12.87 18.59
N GLU A 45 19.04 12.18 19.01
CA GLU A 45 20.37 12.28 18.39
C GLU A 45 20.33 11.93 16.90
N ALA A 46 19.61 10.86 16.53
CA ALA A 46 19.44 10.47 15.13
C ALA A 46 18.69 11.53 14.30
N CYS A 47 17.65 12.14 14.86
CA CYS A 47 16.89 13.20 14.19
C CYS A 47 17.69 14.51 14.07
N GLU A 48 18.53 14.84 15.05
CA GLU A 48 19.43 16.00 15.00
C GLU A 48 20.53 15.84 13.95
N ALA A 49 21.06 14.62 13.81
CA ALA A 49 22.09 14.30 12.83
C ALA A 49 21.60 14.40 11.37
N VAL A 50 20.28 14.29 11.14
CA VAL A 50 19.66 14.37 9.81
C VAL A 50 18.54 15.41 9.85
N PRO A 51 18.83 16.71 9.62
CA PRO A 51 17.86 17.79 9.81
C PRO A 51 16.75 17.84 8.75
N HIS A 52 16.97 17.25 7.57
CA HIS A 52 16.01 17.27 6.46
C HIS A 52 15.86 15.90 5.79
N PRO A 53 15.39 14.87 6.53
CA PRO A 53 15.12 13.58 5.93
C PRO A 53 13.92 13.72 4.99
N ARG A 54 13.98 13.07 3.83
CA ARG A 54 12.84 12.98 2.90
C ARG A 54 11.68 12.23 3.55
N PHE A 55 12.00 11.11 4.18
CA PHE A 55 11.10 10.35 5.04
C PHE A 55 11.94 9.59 6.07
N ILE A 56 11.29 9.09 7.11
CA ILE A 56 11.91 8.28 8.17
C ILE A 56 11.40 6.85 8.05
N LEU A 57 12.32 5.90 8.02
CA LEU A 57 12.02 4.50 8.17
C LEU A 57 12.15 4.13 9.65
N LEU A 58 11.10 3.57 10.23
CA LEU A 58 11.03 3.24 11.65
C LEU A 58 10.71 1.76 11.82
N SER A 59 11.47 1.06 12.67
CA SER A 59 11.13 -0.31 13.04
C SER A 59 9.79 -0.38 13.79
N ALA A 60 8.93 -1.32 13.40
CA ALA A 60 7.69 -1.64 14.07
C ALA A 60 7.90 -2.08 15.53
N ARG A 61 9.08 -2.58 15.90
CA ARG A 61 9.37 -3.03 17.27
C ARG A 61 9.38 -1.90 18.30
N PHE A 62 9.53 -0.64 17.87
CA PHE A 62 9.34 0.51 18.77
C PHE A 62 7.87 0.78 19.10
N TYR A 63 6.96 0.22 18.30
CA TYR A 63 5.63 0.76 18.12
C TYR A 63 4.54 -0.28 18.39
N PRO A 64 3.43 0.06 19.07
CA PRO A 64 3.14 1.34 19.75
C PRO A 64 3.57 1.37 21.22
N ASN A 65 4.06 0.25 21.77
CA ASN A 65 4.07 0.01 23.22
C ASN A 65 5.40 0.29 23.93
N GLU A 66 6.55 0.13 23.27
CA GLU A 66 7.84 0.22 23.96
C GLU A 66 8.30 1.66 24.19
N ALA A 67 7.86 2.59 23.35
CA ALA A 67 8.18 4.00 23.51
C ALA A 67 7.04 4.85 22.91
N SER A 68 6.04 5.12 23.76
CA SER A 68 4.81 5.82 23.39
C SER A 68 5.04 7.23 22.85
N ASP A 69 6.22 7.80 23.11
CA ASP A 69 6.67 9.13 22.72
C ASP A 69 7.55 9.15 21.45
N VAL A 70 7.83 8.01 20.79
CA VAL A 70 8.74 7.97 19.62
C VAL A 70 8.23 8.83 18.48
N ILE A 71 6.94 8.70 18.15
CA ILE A 71 6.37 9.48 17.06
C ILE A 71 6.33 10.95 17.43
N GLU A 72 5.95 11.29 18.67
CA GLU A 72 5.99 12.67 19.16
C GLU A 72 7.40 13.25 19.05
N THR A 73 8.41 12.52 19.51
CA THR A 73 9.83 12.90 19.43
C THR A 73 10.26 13.13 17.98
N ILE A 74 9.92 12.23 17.05
CA ILE A 74 10.22 12.41 15.63
C ILE A 74 9.55 13.68 15.09
N ARG A 75 8.29 13.92 15.47
CA ARG A 75 7.49 15.07 15.02
C ARG A 75 7.95 16.39 15.62
N GLU A 76 8.58 16.40 16.80
CA GLU A 76 9.24 17.59 17.38
C GLU A 76 10.33 18.14 16.45
N TYR A 77 11.11 17.25 15.83
CA TYR A 77 12.19 17.61 14.92
C TYR A 77 11.71 17.76 13.47
N HIS A 78 10.75 16.92 13.07
CA HIS A 78 10.34 16.73 11.70
C HIS A 78 8.80 16.69 11.57
N ALA A 79 8.13 17.79 11.89
CA ALA A 79 6.66 17.86 12.02
C ALA A 79 5.88 17.22 10.87
N ALA A 80 6.30 17.43 9.62
CA ALA A 80 5.59 16.99 8.43
C ALA A 80 6.12 15.70 7.79
N VAL A 81 7.17 15.08 8.34
CA VAL A 81 7.89 13.98 7.67
C VAL A 81 7.01 12.74 7.47
N GLU A 82 7.13 12.08 6.33
CA GLU A 82 6.49 10.79 6.15
C GLU A 82 7.24 9.72 6.98
N ILE A 83 6.48 8.87 7.66
CA ILE A 83 7.03 7.75 8.43
C ILE A 83 6.63 6.47 7.71
N LEU A 84 7.64 5.68 7.34
CA LEU A 84 7.51 4.32 6.82
C LEU A 84 7.81 3.34 7.94
N LEU A 85 6.78 2.66 8.45
CA LEU A 85 6.99 1.59 9.42
C LEU A 85 7.46 0.32 8.69
N VAL A 86 8.48 -0.35 9.23
CA VAL A 86 8.95 -1.63 8.72
C VAL A 86 8.78 -2.72 9.78
N SER A 87 8.08 -3.78 9.42
CA SER A 87 7.79 -4.91 10.29
C SER A 87 8.36 -6.19 9.68
N PRO A 88 9.09 -7.01 10.44
CA PRO A 88 9.30 -8.41 10.09
C PRO A 88 7.96 -9.14 9.96
N ALA A 89 7.86 -10.17 9.10
CA ALA A 89 6.65 -10.99 8.98
C ALA A 89 6.42 -11.93 10.17
N ASP A 90 7.48 -12.28 10.90
CA ASP A 90 7.46 -13.11 12.11
C ASP A 90 7.11 -12.32 13.38
N ASP A 91 7.16 -10.98 13.31
CA ASP A 91 6.70 -10.12 14.38
C ASP A 91 5.16 -10.00 14.40
N PRO A 92 4.55 -9.75 15.57
CA PRO A 92 3.13 -9.40 15.65
C PRO A 92 2.84 -8.18 14.76
N PHE A 93 1.82 -8.30 13.91
CA PHE A 93 1.46 -7.22 13.01
C PHE A 93 1.08 -5.94 13.81
N PRO A 94 1.59 -4.76 13.42
CA PRO A 94 1.33 -3.51 14.14
C PRO A 94 -0.16 -3.18 14.26
N ALA A 95 -0.60 -2.79 15.46
CA ALA A 95 -1.99 -2.37 15.66
C ALA A 95 -2.34 -1.18 14.75
N VAL A 96 -3.43 -1.29 13.99
CA VAL A 96 -3.82 -0.30 12.97
C VAL A 96 -4.33 1.00 13.60
N ALA A 97 -5.11 0.91 14.69
CA ALA A 97 -5.68 2.08 15.36
C ALA A 97 -4.61 3.09 15.85
N PRO A 98 -3.48 2.66 16.44
CA PRO A 98 -2.36 3.56 16.69
C PRO A 98 -1.85 4.23 15.42
N LEU A 99 -1.63 3.50 14.31
CA LEU A 99 -1.08 4.07 13.07
C LEU A 99 -1.92 5.26 12.60
N PHE A 100 -3.25 5.14 12.71
CA PHE A 100 -4.18 6.21 12.44
C PHE A 100 -3.95 7.45 13.31
N ARG A 101 -3.94 7.26 14.64
CA ARG A 101 -3.75 8.34 15.62
C ARG A 101 -2.46 9.11 15.35
N ASP A 102 -1.41 8.39 14.96
CA ASP A 102 -0.06 8.92 14.82
C ASP A 102 0.25 9.38 13.37
N GLY A 103 -0.76 9.33 12.48
CA GLY A 103 -0.64 9.76 11.09
C GLY A 103 0.33 8.91 10.25
N ILE A 104 0.57 7.66 10.64
CA ILE A 104 1.43 6.72 9.92
C ILE A 104 0.60 6.04 8.83
N ARG A 105 0.96 6.31 7.58
CA ARG A 105 0.22 5.90 6.39
C ARG A 105 0.95 4.85 5.55
N ASN A 106 2.11 4.42 6.01
CA ASN A 106 3.02 3.56 5.25
C ASN A 106 3.55 2.44 6.14
N LEU A 107 3.30 1.20 5.73
CA LEU A 107 3.75 -0.01 6.40
C LEU A 107 4.32 -0.98 5.36
N VAL A 108 5.54 -1.44 5.58
CA VAL A 108 6.12 -2.57 4.89
C VAL A 108 6.18 -3.75 5.86
N VAL A 109 5.64 -4.88 5.43
CA VAL A 109 5.89 -6.15 6.09
C VAL A 109 6.92 -6.87 5.23
N ALA A 110 8.14 -7.09 5.77
CA ALA A 110 9.13 -7.90 5.08
C ALA A 110 8.59 -9.32 4.92
N PRO A 111 8.78 -9.96 3.76
CA PRO A 111 8.53 -11.39 3.66
C PRO A 111 9.49 -12.12 4.60
N VAL A 112 9.07 -13.24 5.19
CA VAL A 112 9.97 -14.14 5.92
C VAL A 112 11.18 -14.41 5.01
N PRO A 113 12.43 -14.21 5.48
CA PRO A 113 13.59 -14.41 4.64
C PRO A 113 13.50 -15.81 4.02
N PRO A 114 13.43 -15.93 2.68
CA PRO A 114 13.47 -17.24 2.08
C PRO A 114 14.82 -17.88 2.44
N GLY A 115 14.84 -19.20 2.63
CA GLY A 115 16.10 -19.94 2.61
C GLY A 115 16.91 -19.57 1.37
N GLU A 116 18.23 -19.70 1.43
CA GLU A 116 19.28 -19.15 0.53
C GLU A 116 19.14 -19.34 -1.01
N GLY A 117 17.99 -19.75 -1.57
CA GLY A 117 17.80 -20.07 -2.99
C GLY A 117 17.00 -19.09 -3.85
N ASP A 118 16.31 -18.08 -3.31
CA ASP A 118 15.34 -17.28 -4.10
C ASP A 118 15.94 -15.98 -4.66
N GLY A 119 16.78 -16.12 -5.68
CA GLY A 119 17.70 -15.10 -6.19
C GLY A 119 17.11 -13.95 -7.01
N ARG A 120 15.78 -13.70 -7.03
CA ARG A 120 15.20 -12.64 -7.87
C ARG A 120 14.03 -11.85 -7.29
N ARG A 121 13.60 -12.11 -6.05
CA ARG A 121 12.45 -11.37 -5.49
C ARG A 121 12.82 -9.91 -5.21
N GLU A 122 12.13 -8.98 -5.85
CA GLU A 122 12.20 -7.57 -5.49
C GLU A 122 11.78 -7.38 -4.03
N SER A 123 12.57 -6.60 -3.28
CA SER A 123 12.29 -6.31 -1.87
C SER A 123 11.06 -5.39 -1.77
N PRO A 124 10.03 -5.75 -0.98
CA PRO A 124 8.89 -4.87 -0.72
C PRO A 124 9.31 -3.50 -0.16
N LEU A 125 10.41 -3.45 0.59
CA LEU A 125 10.96 -2.18 1.07
C LEU A 125 11.45 -1.29 -0.07
N ARG A 126 12.04 -1.85 -1.13
CA ARG A 126 12.47 -1.06 -2.29
C ARG A 126 11.27 -0.47 -3.05
N ILE A 127 10.23 -1.27 -3.25
CA ILE A 127 8.98 -0.83 -3.89
C ILE A 127 8.34 0.29 -3.08
N ALA A 128 8.30 0.14 -1.75
CA ALA A 128 7.83 1.15 -0.81
C ALA A 128 8.62 2.46 -0.88
N VAL A 129 9.94 2.39 -0.84
CA VAL A 129 10.79 3.58 -0.92
C VAL A 129 10.67 4.26 -2.28
N ALA A 130 10.62 3.50 -3.38
CA ALA A 130 10.38 4.05 -4.71
C ALA A 130 9.01 4.75 -4.80
N SER A 131 8.00 4.21 -4.12
CA SER A 131 6.64 4.74 -4.05
C SER A 131 6.50 6.04 -3.27
N LEU A 132 7.37 6.26 -2.27
CA LEU A 132 7.52 7.53 -1.54
C LEU A 132 8.48 8.50 -2.27
N GLY A 133 9.09 8.02 -3.36
CA GLY A 133 9.90 8.76 -4.33
C GLY A 133 9.08 9.69 -5.23
N ASP A 134 9.75 10.53 -6.02
CA ASP A 134 9.10 11.47 -6.95
C ASP A 134 8.56 10.79 -8.23
N ASN A 135 8.77 9.48 -8.39
CA ASN A 135 8.42 8.68 -9.56
C ASN A 135 7.14 7.85 -9.34
N ALA A 136 6.07 8.46 -8.84
CA ALA A 136 4.80 7.75 -8.59
C ALA A 136 4.00 7.40 -9.89
N GLY A 137 4.48 7.80 -11.07
CA GLY A 137 3.66 7.87 -12.29
C GLY A 137 3.34 6.56 -13.03
N ASP A 138 3.95 5.42 -12.68
CA ASP A 138 3.63 4.14 -13.32
C ASP A 138 3.83 2.93 -12.39
N ARG A 139 2.95 2.77 -11.40
CA ARG A 139 3.09 1.75 -10.34
C ARG A 139 2.96 0.32 -10.86
N VAL A 140 2.05 0.08 -11.81
CA VAL A 140 1.84 -1.25 -12.40
C VAL A 140 3.12 -1.81 -13.01
N SER A 141 3.86 -1.00 -13.78
CA SER A 141 5.10 -1.46 -14.42
C SER A 141 6.23 -1.72 -13.42
N THR A 142 6.28 -0.97 -12.31
CA THR A 142 7.30 -1.17 -11.27
C THR A 142 7.14 -2.48 -10.49
N CYS A 143 5.98 -3.12 -10.56
CA CYS A 143 5.74 -4.41 -9.92
C CYS A 143 5.95 -5.62 -10.84
N LEU A 144 6.29 -5.39 -12.11
CA LEU A 144 6.37 -6.42 -13.15
C LEU A 144 7.76 -6.50 -13.77
N MET A 145 8.11 -7.67 -14.29
CA MET A 145 9.34 -7.81 -15.08
C MET A 145 9.35 -6.84 -16.29
N PRO A 146 10.51 -6.24 -16.63
CA PRO A 146 10.63 -5.37 -17.79
C PRO A 146 10.16 -6.04 -19.09
N GLY A 147 9.35 -5.32 -19.88
CA GLY A 147 8.78 -5.83 -21.13
C GLY A 147 7.46 -6.57 -20.98
N THR A 148 6.95 -6.75 -19.76
CA THR A 148 5.61 -7.28 -19.51
C THR A 148 4.56 -6.38 -20.15
N ALA A 149 3.62 -6.98 -20.89
CA ALA A 149 2.52 -6.25 -21.50
C ALA A 149 1.56 -5.74 -20.43
N ILE A 150 1.27 -4.43 -20.46
CA ILE A 150 0.26 -3.80 -19.61
C ILE A 150 -0.97 -3.54 -20.48
N HIS A 151 -2.12 -4.01 -20.00
CA HIS A 151 -3.41 -3.75 -20.60
C HIS A 151 -4.09 -2.60 -19.87
N GLU A 152 -4.70 -1.70 -20.62
CA GLU A 152 -5.51 -0.61 -20.10
C GLU A 152 -6.94 -0.74 -20.61
N PHE A 153 -7.89 -0.47 -19.74
CA PHE A 153 -9.32 -0.57 -19.99
C PHE A 153 -10.03 0.65 -19.40
N ALA A 154 -10.52 1.54 -20.26
CA ALA A 154 -11.35 2.66 -19.83
C ALA A 154 -12.80 2.19 -19.68
N LEU A 155 -13.41 2.46 -18.53
CA LEU A 155 -14.81 2.11 -18.28
C LEU A 155 -15.73 3.21 -18.81
N SER A 156 -16.82 2.79 -19.45
CA SER A 156 -17.90 3.64 -19.94
C SER A 156 -19.22 3.40 -19.21
N SER A 157 -19.36 2.25 -18.55
CA SER A 157 -20.50 1.87 -17.71
C SER A 157 -20.13 0.79 -16.69
N SER A 158 -21.03 0.53 -15.74
CA SER A 158 -20.95 -0.63 -14.84
C SER A 158 -20.94 -1.97 -15.57
N ASP A 159 -21.53 -2.03 -16.76
CA ASP A 159 -21.72 -3.27 -17.51
C ASP A 159 -20.39 -3.74 -18.15
N ASP A 160 -19.41 -2.84 -18.26
CA ASP A 160 -18.05 -3.15 -18.75
C ASP A 160 -17.27 -4.06 -17.78
N LYS A 161 -17.72 -4.14 -16.52
CA LYS A 161 -17.04 -4.84 -15.42
C LYS A 161 -16.82 -6.32 -15.72
N GLU A 162 -17.84 -7.03 -16.21
CA GLU A 162 -17.75 -8.46 -16.52
C GLU A 162 -16.72 -8.72 -17.63
N ALA A 163 -16.73 -7.89 -18.68
CA ALA A 163 -15.80 -8.03 -19.81
C ALA A 163 -14.34 -7.78 -19.39
N LEU A 164 -14.13 -6.81 -18.49
CA LEU A 164 -12.82 -6.50 -17.92
C LEU A 164 -12.32 -7.66 -17.05
N ILE A 165 -13.13 -8.15 -16.11
CA ILE A 165 -12.75 -9.26 -15.22
C ILE A 165 -12.46 -10.52 -16.05
N ALA A 166 -13.30 -10.86 -17.03
CA ALA A 166 -13.05 -11.99 -17.92
C ALA A 166 -11.76 -11.83 -18.74
N ARG A 167 -11.32 -10.59 -19.03
CA ARG A 167 -10.02 -10.33 -19.68
C ARG A 167 -8.86 -10.48 -18.72
N LEU A 168 -8.99 -9.96 -17.50
CA LEU A 168 -8.01 -10.10 -16.42
C LEU A 168 -7.72 -11.58 -16.12
N GLU A 169 -8.77 -12.39 -15.97
CA GLU A 169 -8.65 -13.82 -15.73
C GLU A 169 -7.92 -14.55 -16.87
N ARG A 170 -8.22 -14.21 -18.13
CA ARG A 170 -7.55 -14.79 -19.30
C ARG A 170 -6.06 -14.41 -19.40
N THR A 171 -5.67 -13.26 -18.87
CA THR A 171 -4.26 -12.83 -18.84
C THR A 171 -3.44 -13.66 -17.86
N VAL A 172 -4.04 -14.15 -16.78
CA VAL A 172 -3.41 -15.13 -15.88
C VAL A 172 -3.48 -16.52 -16.53
N ASN A 173 -2.42 -16.85 -17.27
CA ASN A 173 -2.29 -18.13 -17.97
C ASN A 173 -1.95 -19.29 -17.01
N GLY A 174 -2.11 -20.53 -17.50
CA GLY A 174 -1.81 -21.74 -16.75
C GLY A 174 -3.02 -22.41 -16.11
N THR A 175 -2.87 -23.71 -15.84
CA THR A 175 -3.94 -24.60 -15.34
C THR A 175 -3.65 -25.14 -13.94
N THR A 176 -2.67 -24.55 -13.23
CA THR A 176 -2.31 -24.99 -11.88
C THR A 176 -3.31 -24.44 -10.85
N ALA A 177 -3.32 -25.01 -9.65
CA ALA A 177 -4.19 -24.55 -8.56
C ALA A 177 -3.84 -23.12 -8.13
N GLU A 178 -2.56 -22.76 -8.17
CA GLU A 178 -2.06 -21.42 -7.88
C GLU A 178 -2.54 -20.39 -8.90
N ALA A 179 -2.53 -20.73 -10.20
CA ALA A 179 -3.02 -19.86 -11.26
C ALA A 179 -4.53 -19.65 -11.16
N GLU A 180 -5.29 -20.70 -10.83
CA GLU A 180 -6.73 -20.60 -10.59
C GLU A 180 -7.05 -19.75 -9.36
N PHE A 181 -6.31 -19.95 -8.27
CA PHE A 181 -6.46 -19.15 -7.07
C PHE A 181 -6.11 -17.67 -7.31
N LEU A 182 -5.07 -17.41 -8.11
CA LEU A 182 -4.71 -16.06 -8.54
C LEU A 182 -5.83 -15.40 -9.35
N ARG A 183 -6.46 -16.11 -10.30
CA ARG A 183 -7.62 -15.61 -11.07
C ARG A 183 -8.78 -15.22 -10.15
N GLN A 184 -9.14 -16.08 -9.20
CA GLN A 184 -10.23 -15.82 -8.26
C GLN A 184 -9.95 -14.61 -7.37
N ARG A 185 -8.72 -14.49 -6.84
CA ARG A 185 -8.28 -13.31 -6.07
C ARG A 185 -8.33 -12.05 -6.92
N ALA A 186 -7.81 -12.12 -8.14
CA ALA A 186 -7.76 -11.00 -9.07
C ALA A 186 -9.15 -10.49 -9.44
N ALA A 187 -10.08 -11.40 -9.75
CA ALA A 187 -11.47 -11.07 -10.05
C ALA A 187 -12.15 -10.36 -8.88
N LEU A 188 -12.01 -10.88 -7.66
CA LEU A 188 -12.57 -10.26 -6.46
C LEU A 188 -12.00 -8.86 -6.19
N VAL A 189 -10.67 -8.73 -6.28
CA VAL A 189 -9.99 -7.44 -6.06
C VAL A 189 -10.41 -6.42 -7.12
N ALA A 190 -10.44 -6.82 -8.39
CA ALA A 190 -10.85 -5.96 -9.49
C ALA A 190 -12.31 -5.53 -9.35
N ASP A 191 -13.22 -6.44 -8.98
CA ASP A 191 -14.62 -6.13 -8.73
C ASP A 191 -14.78 -5.05 -7.65
N GLU A 192 -14.11 -5.20 -6.51
CA GLU A 192 -14.17 -4.20 -5.42
C GLU A 192 -13.47 -2.89 -5.78
N MET A 193 -12.37 -2.92 -6.53
CA MET A 193 -11.70 -1.71 -7.05
C MET A 193 -12.63 -0.90 -7.98
N ILE A 194 -13.27 -1.58 -8.92
CA ILE A 194 -14.20 -0.99 -9.88
C ILE A 194 -15.45 -0.48 -9.16
N GLU A 195 -16.02 -1.26 -8.24
CA GLU A 195 -17.21 -0.87 -7.49
C GLU A 195 -16.95 0.34 -6.58
N ASN A 196 -15.79 0.39 -5.94
CA ASN A 196 -15.39 1.57 -5.17
C ASN A 196 -15.28 2.81 -6.07
N SER A 197 -14.74 2.66 -7.27
CA SER A 197 -14.59 3.76 -8.24
C SER A 197 -15.95 4.22 -8.81
N LEU A 198 -16.85 3.28 -9.11
CA LEU A 198 -18.17 3.55 -9.70
C LEU A 198 -19.19 4.07 -8.70
N SER A 199 -19.15 3.59 -7.45
CA SER A 199 -20.24 3.79 -6.47
C SER A 199 -19.75 4.40 -5.15
N GLY A 200 -18.51 4.12 -4.75
CA GLY A 200 -17.94 4.58 -3.49
C GLY A 200 -17.31 5.98 -3.57
N ALA A 201 -16.65 6.28 -4.68
CA ALA A 201 -15.90 7.51 -4.93
C ALA A 201 -16.79 8.70 -5.32
N PRO A 202 -17.86 8.56 -6.13
CA PRO A 202 -18.73 9.67 -6.46
C PRO A 202 -19.46 10.20 -5.22
N ARG A 203 -19.14 11.42 -4.80
CA ARG A 203 -19.76 12.09 -3.64
C ARG A 203 -20.43 13.40 -4.03
N ASP A 204 -21.54 13.72 -3.36
CA ASP A 204 -22.17 15.03 -3.44
C ASP A 204 -21.38 16.09 -2.65
N SER A 205 -21.81 17.35 -2.74
CA SER A 205 -21.19 18.47 -2.01
C SER A 205 -21.24 18.33 -0.48
N GLY A 206 -22.11 17.47 0.06
CA GLY A 206 -22.22 17.15 1.48
C GLY A 206 -21.45 15.90 1.91
N GLY A 207 -20.73 15.24 1.00
CA GLY A 207 -20.00 13.98 1.25
C GLY A 207 -20.87 12.71 1.18
N GLY A 208 -22.16 12.85 0.82
CA GLY A 208 -23.07 11.74 0.58
C GLY A 208 -22.69 10.98 -0.69
N ARG A 209 -22.97 9.67 -0.75
CA ARG A 209 -22.72 8.87 -1.97
C ARG A 209 -23.75 9.25 -3.03
N LEU A 210 -23.29 9.44 -4.27
CA LEU A 210 -24.19 9.71 -5.40
C LEU A 210 -24.88 8.45 -5.91
N PHE A 211 -24.26 7.29 -5.74
CA PHE A 211 -24.75 6.01 -6.27
C PHE A 211 -24.74 4.91 -5.21
N HIS A 212 -25.59 3.90 -5.41
CA HIS A 212 -25.64 2.72 -4.56
C HIS A 212 -24.82 1.56 -5.15
N LYS A 213 -24.22 0.74 -4.26
CA LYS A 213 -23.44 -0.43 -4.67
C LYS A 213 -24.33 -1.41 -5.45
N GLY A 214 -23.85 -1.87 -6.60
CA GLY A 214 -24.53 -2.84 -7.47
C GLY A 214 -25.62 -2.25 -8.38
N GLU A 215 -25.81 -0.93 -8.40
CA GLU A 215 -26.70 -0.28 -9.36
C GLU A 215 -26.04 -0.21 -10.75
N SER A 216 -26.78 -0.57 -11.80
CA SER A 216 -26.29 -0.39 -13.17
C SER A 216 -26.32 1.09 -13.53
N ARG A 217 -25.21 1.62 -14.04
CA ARG A 217 -25.11 3.02 -14.46
C ARG A 217 -24.10 3.25 -15.57
N SER A 218 -24.31 4.33 -16.32
CA SER A 218 -23.32 4.89 -17.21
C SER A 218 -22.44 5.92 -16.50
N MET A 219 -21.26 6.18 -17.05
CA MET A 219 -20.36 7.23 -16.58
C MET A 219 -20.98 8.62 -16.75
N LEU A 220 -20.76 9.50 -15.77
CA LEU A 220 -21.17 10.89 -15.89
C LEU A 220 -20.29 11.63 -16.91
N PRO A 221 -20.78 12.75 -17.50
CA PRO A 221 -19.94 13.58 -18.37
C PRO A 221 -18.67 14.04 -17.64
N GLY A 222 -17.51 13.76 -18.22
CA GLY A 222 -16.20 14.11 -17.64
C GLY A 222 -15.67 13.13 -16.60
N GLU A 223 -16.48 12.15 -16.18
CA GLU A 223 -16.05 11.07 -15.30
C GLU A 223 -15.05 10.17 -16.05
N LYS A 224 -13.99 9.77 -15.36
CA LYS A 224 -12.96 8.87 -15.88
C LYS A 224 -12.68 7.79 -14.86
N ILE A 225 -12.80 6.55 -15.29
CA ILE A 225 -12.30 5.39 -14.56
C ILE A 225 -11.49 4.56 -15.55
N ALA A 226 -10.23 4.31 -15.23
CA ALA A 226 -9.33 3.48 -16.01
C ALA A 226 -8.80 2.35 -15.14
N PHE A 227 -8.80 1.13 -15.69
CA PHE A 227 -8.24 -0.04 -15.05
C PHE A 227 -7.05 -0.54 -15.85
N ARG A 228 -5.92 -0.77 -15.16
CA ARG A 228 -4.67 -1.24 -15.76
C ARG A 228 -4.22 -2.52 -15.08
N PHE A 229 -3.71 -3.46 -15.85
CA PHE A 229 -3.15 -4.69 -15.30
C PHE A 229 -2.11 -5.34 -16.21
N GLY A 230 -1.22 -6.13 -15.63
CA GLY A 230 -0.24 -6.94 -16.35
C GLY A 230 0.17 -8.16 -15.52
N PHE A 231 0.52 -9.24 -16.21
CA PHE A 231 0.96 -10.49 -15.59
C PHE A 231 2.27 -10.95 -16.23
N ASP A 232 3.29 -11.18 -15.42
CA ASP A 232 4.63 -11.55 -15.90
C ASP A 232 4.94 -13.06 -15.78
N GLY A 233 3.96 -13.86 -15.35
CA GLY A 233 4.11 -15.30 -15.10
C GLY A 233 4.23 -15.65 -13.61
N GLU A 234 4.61 -14.68 -12.77
CA GLU A 234 4.70 -14.87 -11.31
C GLU A 234 3.86 -13.82 -10.56
N THR A 235 3.85 -12.58 -11.04
CA THR A 235 3.21 -11.43 -10.42
C THR A 235 2.14 -10.85 -11.33
N LEU A 236 0.94 -10.66 -10.78
CA LEU A 236 -0.13 -9.88 -11.38
C LEU A 236 -0.18 -8.52 -10.69
N ALA A 237 0.05 -7.45 -11.44
CA ALA A 237 -0.14 -6.07 -10.97
C ALA A 237 -1.47 -5.52 -11.49
N MET A 238 -2.19 -4.79 -10.65
CA MET A 238 -3.50 -4.20 -10.94
C MET A 238 -3.55 -2.77 -10.41
N GLU A 239 -4.27 -1.90 -11.12
CA GLU A 239 -4.48 -0.50 -10.77
C GLU A 239 -5.84 -0.05 -11.28
N VAL A 240 -6.58 0.68 -10.46
CA VAL A 240 -7.73 1.47 -10.86
C VAL A 240 -7.44 2.94 -10.56
N ALA A 241 -7.73 3.82 -11.52
CA ALA A 241 -7.66 5.26 -11.36
C ALA A 241 -9.05 5.85 -11.64
N ASP A 242 -9.56 6.66 -10.71
CA ASP A 242 -10.81 7.43 -10.86
C ASP A 242 -10.55 8.94 -10.80
N GLY A 243 -11.41 9.71 -11.44
CA GLY A 243 -11.31 11.19 -11.48
C GLY A 243 -11.98 11.93 -10.31
N TRP A 244 -12.24 11.27 -9.17
CA TRP A 244 -13.01 11.88 -8.07
C TRP A 244 -12.13 12.46 -6.98
N GLY A 245 -11.05 11.77 -6.59
CA GLY A 245 -10.17 12.21 -5.49
C GLY A 245 -10.90 12.45 -4.17
N SER A 246 -12.00 11.73 -3.92
CA SER A 246 -12.88 11.95 -2.77
C SER A 246 -12.49 11.13 -1.53
N LEU A 247 -11.68 10.08 -1.73
CA LEU A 247 -11.18 9.24 -0.65
C LEU A 247 -10.20 10.04 0.22
N ARG A 248 -10.31 9.92 1.54
CA ARG A 248 -9.33 10.49 2.48
C ARG A 248 -8.40 9.40 3.02
N PRO A 249 -7.10 9.68 3.25
CA PRO A 249 -6.19 8.71 3.87
C PRO A 249 -6.72 8.14 5.18
N GLU A 250 -7.40 8.97 5.95
CA GLU A 250 -8.00 8.63 7.23
C GLU A 250 -9.06 7.54 7.08
N GLU A 251 -9.87 7.60 6.01
CA GLU A 251 -10.93 6.63 5.73
C GLU A 251 -10.33 5.27 5.37
N VAL A 252 -9.21 5.25 4.65
CA VAL A 252 -8.50 4.00 4.30
C VAL A 252 -8.08 3.24 5.55
N ILE A 253 -7.38 3.92 6.45
CA ILE A 253 -6.90 3.31 7.69
C ILE A 253 -8.06 2.92 8.60
N GLU A 254 -9.11 3.76 8.67
CA GLU A 254 -10.31 3.46 9.43
C GLU A 254 -11.01 2.18 8.93
N HIS A 255 -11.10 1.99 7.60
CA HIS A 255 -11.64 0.77 7.01
C HIS A 255 -10.80 -0.46 7.37
N PHE A 256 -9.47 -0.34 7.44
CA PHE A 256 -8.61 -1.44 7.87
C PHE A 256 -8.82 -1.76 9.36
N SER A 257 -8.81 -0.75 10.22
CA SER A 257 -8.97 -0.94 11.66
C SER A 257 -10.32 -1.57 12.03
N ARG A 258 -11.42 -1.07 11.45
CA ARG A 258 -12.77 -1.55 11.77
C ARG A 258 -13.04 -2.99 11.35
N ASN A 259 -12.45 -3.44 10.24
CA ASN A 259 -12.74 -4.77 9.68
C ASN A 259 -11.73 -5.85 10.11
N ARG A 260 -10.52 -5.46 10.51
CA ARG A 260 -9.49 -6.39 10.97
C ARG A 260 -9.82 -7.02 12.32
N ASP A 261 -10.24 -6.20 13.28
CA ASP A 261 -10.48 -6.64 14.67
C ASP A 261 -11.92 -7.17 14.87
N ARG A 262 -12.66 -7.36 13.77
CA ARG A 262 -14.07 -7.72 13.82
C ARG A 262 -14.24 -9.23 13.94
N GLU A 263 -14.91 -9.65 14.99
CA GLU A 263 -15.52 -10.98 15.09
C GLU A 263 -16.98 -10.91 14.60
N GLY A 264 -17.38 -11.82 13.70
CA GLY A 264 -18.79 -11.97 13.27
C GLY A 264 -19.13 -11.51 11.83
N LEU A 265 -20.42 -11.35 11.55
CA LEU A 265 -20.95 -11.12 10.20
C LEU A 265 -20.50 -9.77 9.60
N PRO A 266 -20.27 -9.72 8.27
CA PRO A 266 -19.85 -8.50 7.58
C PRO A 266 -20.90 -7.39 7.72
N PRO A 267 -20.47 -6.12 7.78
CA PRO A 267 -21.36 -4.97 7.87
C PRO A 267 -22.27 -4.86 6.63
N THR A 268 -23.51 -4.43 6.85
CA THR A 268 -24.43 -4.01 5.78
C THR A 268 -24.19 -2.55 5.35
N ASP A 269 -23.49 -1.79 6.19
CA ASP A 269 -23.01 -0.43 5.98
C ASP A 269 -21.63 -0.48 5.30
N GLY A 270 -21.60 -0.17 4.00
CA GLY A 270 -20.43 -0.38 3.13
C GLY A 270 -19.08 0.10 3.67
N GLY A 271 -17.99 -0.51 3.17
CA GLY A 271 -16.63 -0.27 3.66
C GLY A 271 -15.78 -1.54 3.76
N LEU A 272 -16.38 -2.70 3.49
CA LEU A 272 -15.69 -3.98 3.39
C LEU A 272 -14.79 -4.06 2.15
N GLY A 273 -15.18 -3.42 1.04
CA GLY A 273 -14.48 -3.53 -0.24
C GLY A 273 -13.00 -3.17 -0.16
N LEU A 274 -12.67 -2.04 0.46
CA LEU A 274 -11.27 -1.60 0.62
C LEU A 274 -10.45 -2.54 1.53
N PHE A 275 -11.08 -3.09 2.57
CA PHE A 275 -10.47 -4.11 3.41
C PHE A 275 -10.23 -5.42 2.64
N LEU A 276 -11.18 -5.85 1.79
CA LEU A 276 -11.00 -7.04 0.93
C LEU A 276 -9.85 -6.84 -0.05
N ILE A 277 -9.78 -5.67 -0.69
CA ILE A 277 -8.65 -5.30 -1.56
C ILE A 277 -7.34 -5.47 -0.80
N TRP A 278 -7.20 -4.85 0.38
CA TRP A 278 -6.00 -4.98 1.21
C TRP A 278 -5.71 -6.43 1.64
N ARG A 279 -6.74 -7.20 2.00
CA ARG A 279 -6.60 -8.60 2.42
C ARG A 279 -6.10 -9.51 1.30
N PHE A 280 -6.44 -9.22 0.04
CA PHE A 280 -6.14 -10.10 -1.09
C PHE A 280 -5.00 -9.61 -2.00
N ILE A 281 -4.60 -8.34 -1.94
CA ILE A 281 -3.35 -7.83 -2.54
C ILE A 281 -2.18 -8.09 -1.61
N ASP A 282 -0.97 -8.37 -2.12
CA ASP A 282 0.20 -8.60 -1.27
C ASP A 282 0.82 -7.30 -0.76
N HIS A 283 0.73 -6.23 -1.56
CA HIS A 283 1.12 -4.88 -1.15
C HIS A 283 0.21 -3.83 -1.77
N LEU A 284 -0.52 -3.08 -0.93
CA LEU A 284 -1.50 -2.10 -1.38
C LEU A 284 -0.88 -0.70 -1.52
N HIS A 285 -1.22 0.01 -2.58
CA HIS A 285 -0.88 1.40 -2.81
C HIS A 285 -2.15 2.21 -3.06
N VAL A 286 -2.28 3.34 -2.38
CA VAL A 286 -3.36 4.29 -2.58
C VAL A 286 -2.73 5.66 -2.78
N SER A 287 -2.97 6.28 -3.93
CA SER A 287 -2.58 7.65 -4.22
C SER A 287 -3.81 8.53 -4.32
N ILE A 288 -3.81 9.66 -3.64
CA ILE A 288 -4.96 10.55 -3.54
C ILE A 288 -4.51 11.95 -3.91
N THR A 289 -5.11 12.50 -4.95
CA THR A 289 -5.05 13.93 -5.30
C THR A 289 -6.44 14.50 -5.02
N PRO A 290 -6.64 15.19 -3.88
CA PRO A 290 -7.97 15.62 -3.45
C PRO A 290 -8.76 16.35 -4.53
N GLY A 291 -9.99 15.88 -4.80
CA GLY A 291 -10.89 16.46 -5.79
C GLY A 291 -10.48 16.25 -7.26
N GLN A 292 -9.42 15.48 -7.53
CA GLN A 292 -8.95 15.23 -8.90
C GLN A 292 -8.80 13.77 -9.24
N GLU A 293 -8.12 12.99 -8.38
CA GLU A 293 -7.80 11.61 -8.71
C GLU A 293 -7.64 10.74 -7.47
N THR A 294 -8.18 9.52 -7.54
CA THR A 294 -7.83 8.44 -6.63
C THR A 294 -7.24 7.31 -7.46
N VAL A 295 -6.06 6.81 -7.10
CA VAL A 295 -5.45 5.61 -7.69
C VAL A 295 -5.30 4.55 -6.61
N VAL A 296 -5.90 3.39 -6.83
CA VAL A 296 -5.72 2.20 -5.97
C VAL A 296 -5.01 1.14 -6.79
N SER A 297 -3.83 0.72 -6.35
CA SER A 297 -3.02 -0.26 -7.05
C SER A 297 -2.32 -1.23 -6.11
N GLY A 298 -1.80 -2.30 -6.68
CA GLY A 298 -1.00 -3.27 -5.95
C GLY A 298 -0.69 -4.47 -6.81
N HIS A 299 -0.05 -5.45 -6.19
CA HIS A 299 0.31 -6.68 -6.88
C HIS A 299 -0.04 -7.92 -6.06
N VAL A 300 -0.20 -9.02 -6.78
CA VAL A 300 -0.49 -10.33 -6.25
C VAL A 300 0.48 -11.31 -6.87
N LYS A 301 1.20 -12.06 -6.04
CA LYS A 301 2.06 -13.15 -6.45
C LYS A 301 1.29 -14.45 -6.52
N LEU A 302 1.73 -15.30 -7.44
CA LEU A 302 1.29 -16.67 -7.55
C LEU A 302 1.66 -17.41 -6.26
N ALA A 303 0.65 -17.99 -5.59
CA ALA A 303 0.81 -18.66 -4.31
C ALA A 303 -0.18 -19.84 -4.20
N PRO A 304 0.18 -20.91 -3.47
CA PRO A 304 -0.76 -21.98 -3.15
C PRO A 304 -2.00 -21.49 -2.39
N PRO A 305 -3.17 -22.11 -2.59
CA PRO A 305 -4.31 -21.89 -1.72
C PRO A 305 -3.94 -22.15 -0.25
N GLY A 306 -4.20 -21.17 0.63
CA GLY A 306 -3.88 -21.24 2.05
C GLY A 306 -2.53 -20.63 2.46
N ASP A 307 -1.68 -20.24 1.50
CA ASP A 307 -0.39 -19.58 1.76
C ASP A 307 -0.49 -18.05 1.65
N LEU A 308 -1.64 -17.49 2.05
CA LEU A 308 -1.81 -16.03 2.06
C LEU A 308 -1.19 -15.47 3.34
N PRO A 309 -0.25 -14.50 3.24
CA PRO A 309 0.24 -13.85 4.43
C PRO A 309 -0.91 -13.11 5.12
N ASP A 310 -1.02 -13.28 6.44
CA ASP A 310 -1.98 -12.54 7.27
C ASP A 310 -1.54 -11.09 7.48
N ALA A 311 -0.23 -10.84 7.40
CA ALA A 311 0.39 -9.54 7.55
C ALA A 311 0.72 -8.93 6.18
N LYS A 312 0.10 -7.80 5.85
CA LYS A 312 0.26 -7.15 4.53
C LYS A 312 0.59 -5.67 4.63
N GLY A 313 1.53 -5.23 3.80
CA GLY A 313 1.95 -3.83 3.73
C GLY A 313 0.95 -2.95 2.98
N PHE A 314 1.04 -1.64 3.22
CA PHE A 314 0.29 -0.63 2.50
C PHE A 314 1.05 0.69 2.41
N HIS A 315 0.76 1.48 1.37
CA HIS A 315 1.20 2.86 1.20
C HIS A 315 0.02 3.74 0.84
N ILE A 316 -0.15 4.83 1.58
CA ILE A 316 -1.19 5.82 1.28
C ILE A 316 -0.51 7.17 1.14
N THR A 317 -0.44 7.65 -0.10
CA THR A 317 0.10 8.97 -0.45
C THR A 317 -1.05 9.91 -0.74
N ALA A 318 -1.08 11.07 -0.07
CA ALA A 318 -2.04 12.12 -0.38
C ALA A 318 -1.30 13.43 -0.65
N TRP A 319 -1.57 14.03 -1.80
CA TRP A 319 -0.99 15.30 -2.19
C TRP A 319 -1.65 16.39 -1.36
N ARG A 320 -0.83 17.14 -0.62
CA ARG A 320 -1.31 18.19 0.28
C ARG A 320 -1.74 19.47 -0.46
N ASP A 321 -1.38 19.57 -1.74
CA ASP A 321 -1.50 20.80 -2.52
C ASP A 321 -2.60 20.68 -3.58
N CYS A 322 -3.85 20.82 -3.15
CA CYS A 322 -4.98 21.27 -3.99
C CYS A 322 -6.02 21.91 -3.05
N ALA A 323 -5.71 23.14 -2.61
CA ALA A 323 -6.69 24.08 -2.05
C ALA A 323 -6.78 25.29 -2.99
#